data_AF-A0A0Q9JNN9-F1
#
_entry.id   AF-A0A0Q9JNN9-F1
#
_cell.length_a   1.000
_cell.length_b   1.000
_cell.length_c   1.000
_cell.angle_alpha   90.00
_cell.angle_beta   90.00
_cell.angle_gamma   90.00
#
_symmetry.space_group_name_H-M   'P 1'
#
loop_
_entity.id
_entity.type
_entity.pdbx_description
1 polymer ?
#
loop_
_entity_poly.entity_id
_entity_poly.type
_entity_poly.pdbx_seq_one_letter_code
_entity_poly.pdbx_strand_id
1 'polypeptide(L)'
;MRFFLTGAEEWHDAETWPPGPVSDVDWFLQPGGGIAAQAPDASSEPTRYAYDPGDPTPATGGPTVRGASGPVDDREHELRSDVVTFTGDPLAADLDVTGTPVATIWLRSDRPSVDVFVRLTEVHPDGRSLSVTDGIRRVGSPATAHTDPERTTDGAWPIEVPLWPTAHRFASGNRVRVQVSSGAHPRYARNPGMGGLSGSETELALAHQEVLHEPVRASSVRLPVWGPN
;
A
#
# COMPACT_ATOMS: atom_id res chain seq x y z
N MET A 1 -3.42 13.88 -24.38
CA MET A 1 -3.75 12.50 -23.94
C MET A 1 -5.13 12.49 -23.34
N ARG A 2 -5.75 11.30 -23.25
CA ARG A 2 -7.08 11.15 -22.65
C ARG A 2 -7.02 10.06 -21.59
N PHE A 3 -7.58 10.32 -20.42
CA PHE A 3 -7.63 9.38 -19.30
C PHE A 3 -9.06 9.24 -18.78
N PHE A 4 -9.35 8.10 -18.16
CA PHE A 4 -10.65 7.83 -17.56
C PHE A 4 -10.52 7.98 -16.04
N LEU A 5 -11.25 8.96 -15.49
CA LEU A 5 -11.37 9.13 -14.05
C LEU A 5 -12.38 8.09 -13.55
N THR A 6 -11.85 6.98 -13.04
CA THR A 6 -12.66 5.96 -12.38
C THR A 6 -13.34 6.54 -11.14
N GLY A 7 -14.35 5.87 -10.58
CA GLY A 7 -15.16 6.41 -9.47
C GLY A 7 -16.14 7.51 -9.90
N ALA A 8 -15.69 8.46 -10.72
CA ALA A 8 -16.53 9.46 -11.39
C ALA A 8 -17.18 8.93 -12.69
N GLU A 9 -16.57 7.91 -13.30
CA GLU A 9 -16.95 7.36 -14.60
C GLU A 9 -16.89 8.36 -15.77
N GLU A 10 -15.88 9.24 -15.74
CA GLU A 10 -15.73 10.35 -16.68
C GLU A 10 -14.45 10.25 -17.52
N TRP A 11 -14.52 10.71 -18.76
CA TRP A 11 -13.33 10.89 -19.60
C TRP A 11 -12.83 12.33 -19.53
N HIS A 12 -11.52 12.48 -19.33
CA HIS A 12 -10.84 13.76 -19.24
C HIS A 12 -9.67 13.83 -20.23
N ASP A 13 -9.46 15.02 -20.81
CA ASP A 13 -8.33 15.31 -21.70
C ASP A 13 -7.27 16.12 -20.95
N ALA A 14 -5.99 15.78 -21.16
CA ALA A 14 -4.86 16.48 -20.56
C ALA A 14 -3.69 16.58 -21.54
N GLU A 15 -2.85 17.59 -21.38
CA GLU A 15 -1.63 17.74 -22.20
C GLU A 15 -0.50 16.82 -21.71
N THR A 16 -0.44 16.55 -20.41
CA THR A 16 0.63 15.78 -19.74
C THR A 16 0.08 14.74 -18.77
N TRP A 17 0.93 13.79 -18.36
CA TRP A 17 0.66 12.86 -17.26
C TRP A 17 1.74 13.02 -16.18
N PRO A 18 1.37 13.14 -14.90
CA PRO A 18 0.01 13.38 -14.39
C PRO A 18 -0.61 14.68 -14.96
N PRO A 19 -1.95 14.79 -15.01
CA PRO A 19 -2.61 16.01 -15.44
C PRO A 19 -2.35 17.10 -14.40
N GLY A 20 -1.73 18.22 -14.79
CA GLY A 20 -1.46 19.32 -13.86
C GLY A 20 -2.76 19.98 -13.34
N PRO A 21 -2.65 20.91 -12.38
CA PRO A 21 -1.74 20.86 -11.24
C PRO A 21 -2.14 19.71 -10.30
N VAL A 22 -1.15 18.90 -9.90
CA VAL A 22 -1.31 17.88 -8.86
C VAL A 22 -0.68 18.42 -7.58
N SER A 23 -1.41 18.32 -6.46
CA SER A 23 -0.90 18.63 -5.13
C SER A 23 -0.66 17.32 -4.38
N ASP A 24 0.57 17.09 -3.95
CA ASP A 24 0.89 15.94 -3.13
C ASP A 24 0.39 16.16 -1.70
N VAL A 25 -0.48 15.27 -1.24
CA VAL A 25 -1.02 15.28 0.13
C VAL A 25 -0.53 14.02 0.85
N ASP A 26 0.23 14.21 1.92
CA ASP A 26 0.67 13.11 2.78
C ASP A 26 -0.39 12.82 3.86
N TRP A 27 -0.78 11.56 3.96
CA TRP A 27 -1.59 11.05 5.06
C TRP A 27 -0.85 9.95 5.80
N PHE A 28 -0.81 10.05 7.12
CA PHE A 28 -0.07 9.16 7.99
C PHE A 28 -0.95 8.02 8.50
N LEU A 29 -0.38 6.82 8.46
CA LEU A 29 -0.95 5.62 9.06
C LEU A 29 -0.89 5.79 10.58
N GLN A 30 -2.05 5.65 11.24
CA GLN A 30 -2.18 5.90 12.68
C GLN A 30 -2.13 4.58 13.46
N PRO A 31 -1.63 4.59 14.71
CA PRO A 31 -1.85 3.50 15.63
C PRO A 31 -3.36 3.24 15.77
N GLY A 32 -3.77 1.98 15.88
CA GLY A 32 -5.18 1.60 15.94
C GLY A 32 -5.91 1.53 14.58
N GLY A 33 -5.20 1.70 13.46
CA GLY A 33 -5.75 1.45 12.12
C GLY A 33 -6.48 2.64 11.49
N GLY A 34 -6.15 3.87 11.90
CA GLY A 34 -6.65 5.09 11.27
C GLY A 34 -5.72 5.64 10.18
N ILE A 35 -6.21 6.63 9.43
CA ILE A 35 -5.40 7.49 8.56
C ILE A 35 -5.72 8.95 8.90
N ALA A 36 -4.71 9.80 9.06
CA ALA A 36 -4.90 11.22 9.33
C ALA A 36 -3.81 12.09 8.67
N ALA A 37 -4.10 13.38 8.49
CA ALA A 37 -3.14 14.34 7.93
C ALA A 37 -2.02 14.71 8.93
N GLN A 38 -2.26 14.53 10.23
CA GLN A 38 -1.28 14.77 11.28
C GLN A 38 -0.45 13.50 11.52
N ALA A 39 0.86 13.69 11.73
CA ALA A 39 1.73 12.60 12.14
C ALA A 39 1.30 12.06 13.53
N PRO A 40 1.44 10.75 13.79
CA PRO A 40 1.12 10.17 15.10
C PRO A 40 2.03 10.69 16.21
N ASP A 41 1.62 10.51 17.47
CA ASP A 41 2.41 10.92 18.64
C ASP A 41 3.69 10.10 18.83
N ALA A 42 4.67 10.66 19.53
CA ALA A 42 5.97 10.01 19.78
C ALA A 42 5.90 8.69 20.57
N SER A 43 4.82 8.44 21.29
CA SER A 43 4.58 7.20 22.04
C SER A 43 3.70 6.20 21.28
N SER A 44 3.53 6.38 19.97
CA SER A 44 2.69 5.49 19.16
C SER A 44 3.33 4.10 19.02
N GLU A 45 2.63 3.08 19.53
CA GLU A 45 3.03 1.69 19.37
C GLU A 45 2.86 1.22 17.92
N PRO A 46 3.76 0.39 17.38
CA PRO A 46 3.69 -0.07 16.00
C PRO A 46 2.52 -1.03 15.76
N THR A 47 2.02 -1.06 14.53
CA THR A 47 1.08 -2.11 14.08
C THR A 47 1.85 -3.37 13.73
N ARG A 48 1.47 -4.50 14.33
CA ARG A 48 2.20 -5.78 14.23
C ARG A 48 1.41 -6.80 13.43
N TYR A 49 2.09 -7.55 12.57
CA TYR A 49 1.53 -8.71 11.87
C TYR A 49 2.61 -9.76 11.61
N ALA A 50 2.20 -10.97 11.24
CA ALA A 50 3.12 -12.04 10.87
C ALA A 50 2.81 -12.50 9.45
N TYR A 51 3.87 -12.74 8.66
CA TYR A 51 3.77 -13.25 7.30
C TYR A 51 4.38 -14.64 7.23
N ASP A 52 3.59 -15.63 6.81
CA ASP A 52 4.03 -17.00 6.60
C ASP A 52 4.19 -17.28 5.11
N PRO A 53 5.42 -17.49 4.58
CA PRO A 53 5.60 -17.85 3.18
C PRO A 53 4.97 -19.21 2.82
N GLY A 54 4.65 -20.06 3.81
CA GLY A 54 3.91 -21.32 3.65
C GLY A 54 2.41 -21.14 3.42
N ASP A 55 1.82 -20.04 3.92
CA ASP A 55 0.47 -19.55 3.61
C ASP A 55 0.55 -18.09 3.12
N PRO A 56 1.13 -17.86 1.92
CA PRO A 56 1.41 -16.51 1.49
C PRO A 56 0.12 -15.74 1.24
N THR A 57 0.09 -14.47 1.66
CA THR A 57 -1.01 -13.54 1.40
C THR A 57 -1.45 -13.61 -0.07
N PRO A 58 -2.72 -13.96 -0.38
CA PRO A 58 -3.16 -14.14 -1.74
C PRO A 58 -3.37 -12.80 -2.45
N ALA A 59 -3.09 -12.71 -3.74
CA ALA A 59 -3.50 -11.58 -4.56
C ALA A 59 -5.00 -11.67 -4.86
N THR A 60 -5.73 -10.59 -4.60
CA THR A 60 -7.14 -10.42 -4.99
C THR A 60 -7.25 -9.33 -6.06
N GLY A 61 -8.02 -9.57 -7.12
CA GLY A 61 -8.26 -8.59 -8.20
C GLY A 61 -7.00 -7.99 -8.84
N GLY A 62 -7.07 -6.70 -9.18
CA GLY A 62 -5.98 -5.95 -9.79
C GLY A 62 -5.65 -6.39 -11.23
N PRO A 63 -4.53 -5.91 -11.80
CA PRO A 63 -4.07 -6.31 -13.13
C PRO A 63 -3.55 -7.75 -13.11
N THR A 64 -4.46 -8.72 -13.18
CA THR A 64 -4.14 -10.13 -13.38
C THR A 64 -4.37 -10.55 -14.84
N VAL A 65 -3.45 -11.36 -15.36
CA VAL A 65 -3.60 -12.03 -16.66
C VAL A 65 -4.32 -13.38 -16.55
N ARG A 66 -4.62 -13.82 -15.32
CA ARG A 66 -5.34 -15.07 -15.02
C ARG A 66 -6.57 -14.76 -14.17
N GLY A 67 -7.76 -14.89 -14.74
CA GLY A 67 -9.04 -14.70 -14.04
C GLY A 67 -9.68 -13.33 -14.24
N ALA A 68 -10.57 -12.95 -13.33
CA ALA A 68 -11.26 -11.66 -13.36
C ALA A 68 -10.29 -10.54 -12.98
N SER A 69 -9.99 -9.67 -13.96
CA SER A 69 -9.24 -8.44 -13.77
C SER A 69 -10.19 -7.30 -13.37
N GLY A 70 -9.70 -6.36 -12.56
CA GLY A 70 -10.44 -5.16 -12.16
C GLY A 70 -10.71 -5.06 -10.66
N PRO A 71 -11.54 -4.07 -10.25
CA PRO A 71 -11.88 -3.85 -8.86
C PRO A 71 -12.61 -5.05 -8.25
N VAL A 72 -12.19 -5.45 -7.05
CA VAL A 72 -12.84 -6.50 -6.27
C VAL A 72 -13.17 -5.99 -4.88
N ASP A 73 -14.16 -6.61 -4.24
CA ASP A 73 -14.50 -6.36 -2.85
C ASP A 73 -13.53 -7.12 -1.94
N ASP A 74 -12.65 -6.40 -1.26
CA ASP A 74 -11.55 -6.92 -0.45
C ASP A 74 -11.96 -7.27 0.99
N ARG A 75 -13.23 -7.14 1.38
CA ARG A 75 -13.67 -7.41 2.76
C ARG A 75 -13.17 -8.73 3.33
N GLU A 76 -13.26 -9.82 2.56
CA GLU A 76 -12.76 -11.14 2.99
C GLU A 76 -11.24 -11.20 3.09
N HIS A 77 -10.53 -10.47 2.21
CA HIS A 77 -9.08 -10.40 2.22
C HIS A 77 -8.56 -9.64 3.46
N GLU A 78 -9.26 -8.57 3.83
CA GLU A 78 -8.97 -7.70 4.97
C GLU A 78 -9.18 -8.37 6.34
N LEU A 79 -9.84 -9.54 6.38
CA LEU A 79 -10.00 -10.34 7.61
C LEU A 79 -8.75 -11.18 7.94
N ARG A 80 -7.80 -11.30 7.01
CA ARG A 80 -6.58 -12.08 7.27
C ARG A 80 -5.69 -11.39 8.29
N SER A 81 -5.07 -12.17 9.17
CA SER A 81 -4.17 -11.65 10.20
C SER A 81 -2.85 -11.09 9.66
N ASP A 82 -2.50 -11.40 8.41
CA ASP A 82 -1.29 -10.91 7.72
C ASP A 82 -1.58 -9.68 6.82
N VAL A 83 -2.80 -9.15 6.86
CA VAL A 83 -3.22 -7.92 6.16
C VAL A 83 -3.67 -6.91 7.20
N VAL A 84 -2.89 -5.83 7.38
CA VAL A 84 -3.26 -4.75 8.30
C VAL A 84 -3.87 -3.59 7.54
N THR A 85 -5.00 -3.08 8.03
CA THR A 85 -5.74 -2.00 7.37
C THR A 85 -5.67 -0.71 8.16
N PHE A 86 -5.53 0.40 7.44
CA PHE A 86 -5.62 1.75 7.97
C PHE A 86 -6.73 2.48 7.21
N THR A 87 -7.73 3.01 7.91
CA THR A 87 -8.92 3.60 7.28
C THR A 87 -9.09 5.04 7.75
N GLY A 88 -9.26 5.95 6.80
CA GLY A 88 -9.58 7.34 7.08
C GLY A 88 -11.04 7.56 7.52
N ASP A 89 -11.32 8.78 7.95
CA ASP A 89 -12.69 9.25 8.13
C ASP A 89 -13.46 9.33 6.80
N PRO A 90 -14.81 9.36 6.82
CA PRO A 90 -15.58 9.60 5.62
C PRO A 90 -15.15 10.93 5.01
N LEU A 91 -14.90 10.92 3.70
CA LEU A 91 -14.50 12.10 2.98
C LEU A 91 -15.62 13.16 3.01
N ALA A 92 -15.27 14.39 3.37
CA ALA A 92 -16.24 15.49 3.36
C ALA A 92 -16.59 15.96 1.94
N ALA A 93 -15.69 15.74 0.99
CA ALA A 93 -15.85 16.08 -0.42
C ALA A 93 -15.15 15.02 -1.28
N ASP A 94 -15.46 14.99 -2.58
CA ASP A 94 -14.79 14.10 -3.52
C ASP A 94 -13.28 14.34 -3.53
N LEU A 95 -12.51 13.26 -3.66
CA LEU A 95 -11.06 13.28 -3.71
C LEU A 95 -10.57 12.59 -4.98
N ASP A 96 -10.07 13.39 -5.92
CA ASP A 96 -9.50 12.89 -7.17
C ASP A 96 -8.01 12.59 -7.00
N VAL A 97 -7.67 11.31 -6.97
CA VAL A 97 -6.28 10.84 -6.94
C VAL A 97 -5.86 10.49 -8.36
N THR A 98 -5.03 11.33 -8.97
CA THR A 98 -4.57 11.15 -10.35
C THR A 98 -3.06 11.30 -10.47
N GLY A 99 -2.37 10.22 -10.83
CA GLY A 99 -0.91 10.15 -10.88
C GLY A 99 -0.40 8.86 -10.24
N THR A 100 0.77 8.91 -9.62
CA THR A 100 1.39 7.78 -8.92
C THR A 100 1.37 7.99 -7.42
N PRO A 101 0.44 7.38 -6.66
CA PRO A 101 0.53 7.35 -5.21
C PRO A 101 1.82 6.65 -4.76
N VAL A 102 2.42 7.14 -3.67
CA VAL A 102 3.62 6.54 -3.08
C VAL A 102 3.37 6.31 -1.60
N ALA A 103 3.51 5.08 -1.15
CA ALA A 103 3.49 4.76 0.27
C ALA A 103 4.92 4.68 0.82
N THR A 104 5.18 5.33 1.94
CA THR A 104 6.44 5.19 2.68
C THR A 104 6.15 4.40 3.93
N ILE A 105 6.56 3.14 3.95
CA ILE A 105 6.33 2.22 5.07
C ILE A 105 7.64 2.07 5.84
N TRP A 106 7.67 2.60 7.06
CA TRP A 106 8.72 2.29 8.00
C TRP A 106 8.45 0.91 8.59
N LEU A 107 9.15 -0.10 8.05
CA LEU A 107 8.94 -1.49 8.43
C LEU A 107 10.13 -2.03 9.20
N ARG A 108 9.89 -2.57 10.39
CA ARG A 108 10.86 -3.40 11.12
C ARG A 108 10.48 -4.88 10.97
N SER A 109 11.48 -5.70 10.65
CA SER A 109 11.35 -7.13 10.39
C SER A 109 12.41 -7.91 11.18
N ASP A 110 12.05 -9.08 11.71
CA ASP A 110 12.99 -10.06 12.24
C ASP A 110 13.72 -10.88 11.16
N ARG A 111 13.37 -10.65 9.89
CA ARG A 111 13.97 -11.30 8.72
C ARG A 111 14.93 -10.39 7.95
N PRO A 112 15.98 -10.95 7.35
CA PRO A 112 16.92 -10.20 6.51
C PRO A 112 16.31 -9.70 5.20
N SER A 113 15.25 -10.33 4.67
CA SER A 113 14.50 -9.86 3.50
C SER A 113 13.00 -9.83 3.76
N VAL A 114 12.33 -8.86 3.17
CA VAL A 114 10.88 -8.65 3.30
C VAL A 114 10.29 -8.07 2.02
N ASP A 115 9.04 -8.42 1.77
CA ASP A 115 8.19 -7.71 0.81
C ASP A 115 7.24 -6.78 1.57
N VAL A 116 7.02 -5.59 1.04
CA VAL A 116 5.97 -4.69 1.47
C VAL A 116 5.03 -4.50 0.32
N PHE A 117 3.83 -5.06 0.44
CA PHE A 117 2.72 -4.82 -0.45
C PHE A 117 1.83 -3.74 0.16
N VAL A 118 1.42 -2.78 -0.66
CA VAL A 118 0.49 -1.73 -0.27
C VAL A 118 -0.63 -1.65 -1.30
N ARG A 119 -1.87 -1.53 -0.81
CA ARG A 119 -3.06 -1.30 -1.65
C ARG A 119 -3.90 -0.15 -1.12
N LEU A 120 -4.41 0.66 -2.03
CA LEU A 120 -5.50 1.59 -1.78
C LEU A 120 -6.83 0.97 -2.14
N THR A 121 -7.81 1.15 -1.26
CA THR A 121 -9.19 0.72 -1.42
C THR A 121 -10.15 1.87 -1.09
N GLU A 122 -11.30 1.90 -1.77
CA GLU A 122 -12.42 2.79 -1.46
C GLU A 122 -13.45 2.01 -0.62
N VAL A 123 -13.66 2.46 0.61
CA VAL A 123 -14.65 1.86 1.52
C VAL A 123 -15.95 2.65 1.44
N HIS A 124 -17.01 2.00 0.99
CA HIS A 124 -18.33 2.57 0.89
C HIS A 124 -19.07 2.57 2.25
N PRO A 125 -20.09 3.43 2.42
CA PRO A 125 -20.95 3.44 3.62
C PRO A 125 -21.62 2.11 3.95
N ASP A 126 -21.84 1.24 2.95
CA ASP A 126 -22.40 -0.10 3.13
C ASP A 126 -21.35 -1.16 3.54
N GLY A 127 -20.09 -0.74 3.68
CA GLY A 127 -18.97 -1.56 4.12
C GLY A 127 -18.17 -2.22 3.00
N ARG A 128 -18.63 -2.20 1.74
CA ARG A 128 -17.83 -2.72 0.61
C ARG A 128 -16.48 -2.00 0.54
N SER A 129 -15.40 -2.75 0.31
CA SER A 129 -14.04 -2.20 0.19
C SER A 129 -13.51 -2.52 -1.20
N LEU A 130 -13.55 -1.57 -2.13
CA LEU A 130 -13.20 -1.82 -3.53
C LEU A 130 -11.74 -1.45 -3.81
N SER A 131 -10.98 -2.37 -4.40
CA SER A 131 -9.57 -2.14 -4.76
C SER A 131 -9.40 -1.05 -5.82
N VAL A 132 -8.51 -0.09 -5.58
CA VAL A 132 -8.20 1.02 -6.49
C VAL A 132 -6.85 0.85 -7.18
N THR A 133 -5.77 0.77 -6.42
CA THR A 133 -4.40 0.57 -6.94
C THR A 133 -3.52 -0.07 -5.88
N ASP A 134 -2.43 -0.71 -6.30
CA ASP A 134 -1.49 -1.36 -5.41
C ASP A 134 -0.05 -1.31 -5.94
N GLY A 135 0.89 -1.74 -5.10
CA GLY A 135 2.31 -1.83 -5.40
C GLY A 135 2.99 -2.79 -4.43
N ILE A 136 4.16 -3.29 -4.81
CA ILE A 136 4.99 -4.12 -3.95
C ILE A 136 6.45 -3.73 -4.07
N ARG A 137 7.17 -3.78 -2.95
CA ARG A 137 8.62 -3.60 -2.92
C ARG A 137 9.29 -4.66 -2.07
N ARG A 138 10.27 -5.37 -2.64
CA ARG A 138 11.19 -6.25 -1.92
C ARG A 138 12.42 -5.46 -1.49
N VAL A 139 12.90 -5.73 -0.27
CA VAL A 139 14.22 -5.26 0.22
C VAL A 139 14.97 -6.39 0.92
N GLY A 140 16.27 -6.19 1.15
CA GLY A 140 17.11 -7.11 1.92
C GLY A 140 17.54 -8.35 1.15
N SER A 141 17.58 -8.26 -0.19
CA SER A 141 18.01 -9.36 -1.06
C SER A 141 19.13 -8.91 -2.01
N PRO A 142 20.02 -9.81 -2.48
CA PRO A 142 21.06 -9.46 -3.46
C PRO A 142 20.50 -8.82 -4.74
N ALA A 143 19.29 -9.20 -5.14
CA ALA A 143 18.63 -8.67 -6.32
C ALA A 143 18.21 -7.20 -6.16
N THR A 144 17.90 -6.75 -4.94
CA THR A 144 17.39 -5.40 -4.66
C THR A 144 18.40 -4.49 -3.98
N ALA A 145 19.47 -5.05 -3.39
CA ALA A 145 20.47 -4.37 -2.56
C ALA A 145 20.98 -3.02 -3.12
N HIS A 146 21.16 -2.92 -4.44
CA HIS A 146 21.61 -1.69 -5.11
C HIS A 146 20.61 -0.51 -5.06
N THR A 147 19.37 -0.77 -4.66
CA THR A 147 18.29 0.20 -4.52
C THR A 147 17.56 0.07 -3.18
N ASP A 148 18.07 -0.75 -2.27
CA ASP A 148 17.48 -0.87 -0.94
C ASP A 148 17.80 0.40 -0.13
N PRO A 149 16.82 0.93 0.63
CA PRO A 149 17.10 2.00 1.56
C PRO A 149 18.04 1.50 2.67
N GLU A 150 18.75 2.43 3.31
CA GLU A 150 19.61 2.08 4.45
C GLU A 150 18.77 1.52 5.60
N ARG A 151 19.16 0.34 6.10
CA ARG A 151 18.53 -0.26 7.28
C ARG A 151 19.04 0.43 8.53
N THR A 152 18.13 0.85 9.40
CA THR A 152 18.49 1.44 10.69
C THR A 152 19.17 0.40 11.58
N THR A 153 19.91 0.89 12.59
CA THR A 153 20.62 0.04 13.56
C THR A 153 19.69 -0.86 14.37
N ASP A 154 18.43 -0.45 14.57
CA ASP A 154 17.39 -1.23 15.24
C ASP A 154 16.54 -2.07 14.27
N GLY A 155 16.94 -2.16 13.01
CA GLY A 155 16.44 -3.14 12.05
C GLY A 155 15.25 -2.71 11.19
N ALA A 156 14.93 -1.41 11.14
CA ALA A 156 13.84 -0.86 10.32
C ALA A 156 14.34 -0.36 8.95
N TRP A 157 13.47 -0.36 7.95
CA TRP A 157 13.70 0.25 6.63
C TRP A 157 12.62 1.30 6.33
N PRO A 158 12.97 2.46 5.76
CA PRO A 158 12.01 3.38 5.13
C PRO A 158 11.71 2.92 3.70
N ILE A 159 10.76 2.01 3.54
CA ILE A 159 10.48 1.38 2.24
C ILE A 159 9.47 2.23 1.48
N GLU A 160 9.93 2.90 0.42
CA GLU A 160 9.05 3.55 -0.55
C GLU A 160 8.47 2.51 -1.52
N VAL A 161 7.13 2.50 -1.59
CA VAL A 161 6.33 1.63 -2.47
C VAL A 161 5.54 2.54 -3.42
N PRO A 162 6.06 2.84 -4.61
CA PRO A 162 5.27 3.44 -5.66
C PRO A 162 4.14 2.48 -6.06
N LEU A 163 2.90 2.94 -5.99
CA LEU A 163 1.75 2.17 -6.47
C LEU A 163 1.62 2.33 -7.99
N TRP A 164 0.84 1.46 -8.62
CA TRP A 164 0.52 1.64 -10.04
C TRP A 164 -0.18 3.01 -10.26
N PRO A 165 0.16 3.75 -11.32
CA PRO A 165 -0.51 5.00 -11.63
C PRO A 165 -2.02 4.80 -11.75
N THR A 166 -2.79 5.73 -11.21
CA THR A 166 -4.25 5.68 -11.17
C THR A 166 -4.86 7.04 -11.49
N ALA A 167 -6.12 7.01 -11.93
CA ALA A 167 -7.01 8.17 -12.00
C ALA A 167 -8.34 7.72 -11.37
N HIS A 168 -8.56 8.07 -10.11
CA HIS A 168 -9.72 7.62 -9.35
C HIS A 168 -10.29 8.72 -8.48
N ARG A 169 -11.60 8.92 -8.54
CA ARG A 169 -12.37 9.73 -7.60
C ARG A 169 -12.84 8.85 -6.46
N PHE A 170 -12.35 9.12 -5.25
CA PHE A 170 -13.00 8.64 -4.04
C PHE A 170 -14.18 9.57 -3.74
N ALA A 171 -15.40 9.04 -3.70
CA ALA A 171 -16.59 9.88 -3.54
C ALA A 171 -16.75 10.37 -2.09
N SER A 172 -17.35 11.55 -1.93
CA SER A 172 -17.80 12.07 -0.63
C SER A 172 -18.63 11.02 0.13
N GLY A 173 -18.37 10.90 1.43
CA GLY A 173 -18.98 9.89 2.31
C GLY A 173 -18.31 8.51 2.27
N ASN A 174 -17.54 8.18 1.22
CA ASN A 174 -16.68 7.01 1.21
C ASN A 174 -15.39 7.29 2.02
N ARG A 175 -14.60 6.25 2.26
CA ARG A 175 -13.32 6.36 2.99
C ARG A 175 -12.20 5.84 2.12
N VAL A 176 -11.02 6.44 2.27
CA VAL A 176 -9.78 5.85 1.75
C VAL A 176 -9.25 4.87 2.78
N ARG A 177 -8.88 3.67 2.34
CA ARG A 177 -8.18 2.69 3.15
C ARG A 177 -6.88 2.24 2.50
N VAL A 178 -5.84 2.15 3.32
CA VAL A 178 -4.54 1.56 2.98
C VAL A 178 -4.48 0.17 3.60
N GLN A 179 -4.20 -0.83 2.79
CA GLN A 179 -3.83 -2.17 3.25
C GLN A 179 -2.31 -2.30 3.16
N VAL A 180 -1.70 -2.91 4.17
CA VAL A 180 -0.28 -3.28 4.18
C VAL A 180 -0.17 -4.78 4.48
N SER A 181 0.62 -5.50 3.69
CA SER A 181 0.96 -6.91 3.90
C SER A 181 2.37 -7.20 3.40
N SER A 182 2.82 -8.46 3.54
CA SER A 182 4.09 -8.92 2.98
C SER A 182 3.94 -9.93 1.84
N GLY A 183 2.80 -9.90 1.15
CA GLY A 183 2.57 -10.77 0.01
C GLY A 183 1.36 -10.39 -0.83
N ALA A 184 1.38 -10.85 -2.08
CA ALA A 184 0.24 -10.85 -2.99
C ALA A 184 0.46 -11.98 -4.02
N HIS A 185 0.46 -13.22 -3.55
CA HIS A 185 0.72 -14.42 -4.33
C HIS A 185 -0.55 -14.90 -5.07
N PRO A 186 -0.52 -15.35 -6.33
CA PRO A 186 0.66 -15.59 -7.17
C PRO A 186 1.02 -14.43 -8.09
N ARG A 187 0.39 -13.25 -7.94
CA ARG A 187 0.76 -12.08 -8.76
C ARG A 187 2.23 -11.71 -8.56
N TYR A 188 2.72 -11.83 -7.33
CA TYR A 188 4.12 -11.74 -6.98
C TYR A 188 4.62 -13.06 -6.38
N ALA A 189 5.89 -13.38 -6.65
CA ALA A 189 6.54 -14.53 -6.04
C ALA A 189 6.73 -14.28 -4.55
N ARG A 190 6.23 -15.19 -3.71
CA ARG A 190 6.38 -15.12 -2.24
C ARG A 190 7.84 -14.93 -1.83
N ASN A 191 8.10 -14.15 -0.78
CA ASN A 191 9.42 -13.96 -0.21
C ASN A 191 9.69 -15.07 0.83
N PRO A 192 10.74 -15.89 0.70
CA PRO A 192 11.07 -16.91 1.70
C PRO A 192 11.57 -16.34 3.04
N GLY A 193 12.03 -15.09 3.03
CA GLY A 193 12.49 -14.35 4.22
C GLY A 193 13.98 -14.49 4.54
N MET A 194 14.76 -15.27 3.78
CA MET A 194 16.14 -15.64 4.16
C MET A 194 17.23 -14.75 3.52
N GLY A 195 16.87 -13.85 2.60
CA GLY A 195 17.79 -12.86 2.04
C GLY A 195 18.79 -13.40 1.03
N GLY A 196 18.57 -14.61 0.51
CA GLY A 196 19.28 -15.19 -0.62
C GLY A 196 18.63 -14.86 -1.97
N LEU A 197 19.05 -15.58 -3.01
CA LEU A 197 18.53 -15.40 -4.36
C LEU A 197 17.13 -15.99 -4.47
N SER A 198 16.20 -15.18 -5.00
CA SER A 198 14.81 -15.60 -5.22
C SER A 198 14.76 -16.81 -6.15
N GLY A 199 14.14 -17.91 -5.70
CA GLY A 199 13.97 -19.15 -6.46
C GLY A 199 15.02 -20.24 -6.18
N SER A 200 16.12 -19.95 -5.49
CA SER A 200 17.05 -20.98 -5.00
C SER A 200 16.83 -21.38 -3.54
N GLU A 201 16.03 -20.60 -2.81
CA GLU A 201 15.73 -20.85 -1.40
C GLU A 201 14.57 -21.84 -1.26
N THR A 202 14.81 -22.90 -0.51
CA THR A 202 13.81 -23.92 -0.18
C THR A 202 13.27 -23.80 1.25
N GLU A 203 13.97 -23.05 2.11
CA GLU A 203 13.55 -22.80 3.48
C GLU A 203 12.60 -21.59 3.52
N LEU A 204 11.44 -21.78 4.15
CA LEU A 204 10.43 -20.75 4.33
C LEU A 204 10.40 -20.36 5.80
N ALA A 205 10.53 -19.07 6.10
CA ALA A 205 10.63 -18.59 7.47
C ALA A 205 9.56 -17.54 7.78
N LEU A 206 8.74 -17.80 8.82
CA LEU A 206 7.72 -16.89 9.33
C LEU A 206 8.35 -15.53 9.70
N ALA A 207 7.85 -14.43 9.16
CA ALA A 207 8.39 -13.10 9.41
C ALA A 207 7.48 -12.28 10.32
N HIS A 208 8.02 -11.73 11.41
CA HIS A 208 7.29 -10.80 12.28
C HIS A 208 7.58 -9.37 11.83
N GLN A 209 6.51 -8.67 11.46
CA GLN A 209 6.54 -7.35 10.88
C GLN A 209 5.96 -6.31 11.82
N GLU A 210 6.53 -5.12 11.78
CA GLU A 210 6.06 -3.97 12.52
C GLU A 210 6.04 -2.74 11.61
N VAL A 211 4.85 -2.16 11.40
CA VAL A 211 4.68 -0.86 10.77
C VAL A 211 4.81 0.21 11.84
N LEU A 212 5.82 1.07 11.71
CA LEU A 212 6.15 2.11 12.67
C LEU A 212 5.33 3.39 12.42
N HIS A 213 5.05 4.12 13.50
CA HIS A 213 4.11 5.25 13.52
C HIS A 213 4.68 6.51 14.18
N GLU A 214 5.72 6.40 15.02
CA GLU A 214 6.27 7.55 15.73
C GLU A 214 6.79 8.63 14.75
N PRO A 215 6.80 9.93 15.11
CA PRO A 215 6.99 11.04 14.17
C PRO A 215 8.22 10.96 13.25
N VAL A 216 9.35 10.45 13.76
CA VAL A 216 10.60 10.33 12.98
C VAL A 216 10.51 9.20 11.95
N ARG A 217 9.61 8.24 12.17
CA ARG A 217 9.39 7.04 11.35
C ARG A 217 7.91 6.82 11.07
N ALA A 218 7.18 7.92 10.84
CA ALA A 218 5.74 7.89 10.62
C ALA A 218 5.47 7.34 9.21
N SER A 219 4.92 6.13 9.14
CA SER A 219 4.52 5.55 7.86
C SER A 219 3.37 6.35 7.24
N SER A 220 3.40 6.56 5.93
CA SER A 220 2.45 7.44 5.24
C SER A 220 2.13 6.96 3.83
N VAL A 221 1.06 7.53 3.27
CA VAL A 221 0.77 7.51 1.84
C VAL A 221 0.69 8.93 1.32
N ARG A 222 1.46 9.22 0.28
CA ARG A 222 1.38 10.45 -0.51
C ARG A 222 0.42 10.24 -1.66
N LEU A 223 -0.64 11.05 -1.69
CA LEU A 223 -1.66 11.01 -2.72
C LEU A 223 -1.47 12.18 -3.70
N PRO A 224 -1.34 11.92 -5.01
CA PRO A 224 -1.35 12.95 -6.02
C PRO A 224 -2.78 13.46 -6.23
N VAL A 225 -3.16 14.52 -5.50
CA VAL A 225 -4.51 15.09 -5.56
C VAL A 225 -4.63 16.01 -6.76
N TRP A 226 -5.54 15.68 -7.67
CA TRP A 226 -5.83 16.48 -8.84
C TRP A 226 -6.94 17.50 -8.52
N GLY A 227 -6.62 18.79 -8.71
CA GLY A 227 -7.61 19.85 -8.70
C GLY A 227 -7.96 20.22 -10.15
N PRO A 228 -9.19 20.03 -10.62
CA PRO A 228 -9.57 20.55 -11.93
C PRO A 228 -9.45 22.08 -11.92
N ASN A 229 -8.93 22.64 -13.02
CA ASN A 229 -8.95 24.09 -13.26
C ASN A 229 -10.35 24.56 -13.67
#